data_AF-A0A8S3UDE8-F1
#
_entry.id   AF-A0A8S3UDE8-F1
#
_cell.length_a   1.000
_cell.length_b   1.000
_cell.length_c   1.000
_cell.angle_alpha   90.00
_cell.angle_beta   90.00
_cell.angle_gamma   90.00
#
_symmetry.space_group_name_H-M   'P 1'
#
loop_
_entity.id
_entity.type
_entity.pdbx_description
1 polymer ?
#
loop_
_entity_poly.entity_id
_entity_poly.type
_entity_poly.pdbx_seq_one_letter_code
_entity_poly.pdbx_strand_id
1 'polypeptide(L)'
;MSNGKVEASFDAGWQKRGTGWNYDSNTGHASMIGTMTGKVIDFSHRSRNCRVCEYHMGRKETVPSHDCSKNWQGTSKGMEPDMALEMTHNLNDNGCPIQVLHADNDSTTTARLKVDFKELQKKDDQNHIKKGFSKKLYDLSKTFKELKHPEVIPYLVRCFMYAIKENNDSSENIKSAFSRLVQHIFGDHTSCTDAEWCTYKNDPENYRYKSLPNGKSLSNDALKKRYLL
;
A
#
# COMPACT_ATOMS: atom_id res chain seq x y z
N MET A 1 -11.12 16.99 -26.25
CA MET A 1 -10.43 15.97 -25.45
C MET A 1 -11.00 16.06 -24.05
N SER A 2 -11.53 14.97 -23.51
CA SER A 2 -12.21 14.98 -22.20
C SER A 2 -11.26 15.48 -21.11
N ASN A 3 -11.72 16.44 -20.29
CA ASN A 3 -11.12 16.90 -19.03
C ASN A 3 -11.07 15.77 -17.95
N GLY A 4 -10.72 14.55 -18.34
CA GLY A 4 -10.56 13.43 -17.43
C GLY A 4 -9.20 13.51 -16.78
N LYS A 5 -9.18 13.63 -15.45
CA LYS A 5 -7.96 13.50 -14.66
C LYS A 5 -7.36 12.12 -14.93
N VAL A 6 -6.15 12.05 -15.48
CA VAL A 6 -5.48 10.76 -15.71
C VAL A 6 -4.98 10.25 -14.35
N GLU A 7 -5.48 9.08 -13.95
CA GLU A 7 -5.03 8.37 -12.77
C GLU A 7 -4.22 7.13 -13.18
N ALA A 8 -3.11 6.89 -12.50
CA ALA A 8 -2.22 5.77 -12.79
C ALA A 8 -1.84 5.02 -11.51
N SER A 9 -1.67 3.70 -11.60
CA SER A 9 -1.00 2.90 -10.59
C SER A 9 0.44 2.64 -11.01
N PHE A 10 1.37 2.70 -10.05
CA PHE A 10 2.79 2.46 -10.27
C PHE A 10 3.29 1.38 -9.32
N ASP A 11 4.05 0.43 -9.87
CA ASP A 11 4.72 -0.62 -9.13
C ASP A 11 6.10 -0.91 -9.74
N ALA A 12 7.06 -1.26 -8.89
CA ALA A 12 8.42 -1.56 -9.28
C ALA A 12 8.89 -2.91 -8.71
N GLY A 13 9.59 -3.67 -9.54
CA GLY A 13 10.14 -4.98 -9.20
C GLY A 13 11.65 -5.05 -9.43
N TRP A 14 12.32 -5.86 -8.62
CA TRP A 14 13.76 -6.11 -8.74
C TRP A 14 14.03 -7.57 -9.10
N GLN A 15 14.92 -7.78 -10.06
CA GLN A 15 15.29 -9.13 -10.51
C GLN A 15 16.44 -9.67 -9.66
N LYS A 16 16.15 -9.98 -8.40
CA LYS A 16 17.04 -10.78 -7.54
C LYS A 16 16.23 -11.89 -6.87
N ARG A 17 16.70 -13.14 -6.97
CA ARG A 17 16.22 -14.24 -6.12
C ARG A 17 16.69 -13.96 -4.69
N GLY A 18 15.85 -13.37 -3.85
CA GLY A 18 16.15 -13.13 -2.44
C GLY A 18 14.95 -12.58 -1.67
N THR A 19 14.74 -13.07 -0.46
CA THR A 19 13.64 -12.66 0.43
C THR A 19 13.94 -11.30 1.07
N GLY A 20 13.15 -10.26 0.75
CA GLY A 20 12.81 -9.07 1.57
C GLY A 20 13.86 -8.20 2.27
N TRP A 21 15.14 -8.60 2.30
CA TRP A 21 16.16 -8.02 3.18
C TRP A 21 17.46 -7.65 2.44
N ASN A 22 17.61 -8.04 1.18
CA ASN A 22 18.79 -7.77 0.36
C ASN A 22 18.46 -6.72 -0.72
N TYR A 23 18.90 -5.48 -0.50
CA TYR A 23 18.61 -4.31 -1.35
C TYR A 23 19.72 -4.03 -2.38
N ASP A 24 20.27 -5.07 -2.99
CA ASP A 24 21.47 -5.03 -3.83
C ASP A 24 21.22 -5.59 -5.25
N SER A 25 19.97 -5.54 -5.72
CA SER A 25 19.65 -5.96 -7.09
C SER A 25 20.41 -5.12 -8.13
N ASN A 26 20.92 -5.79 -9.16
CA ASN A 26 21.59 -5.13 -10.28
C ASN A 26 20.61 -4.57 -11.30
N THR A 27 19.37 -5.05 -11.29
CA THR A 27 18.33 -4.56 -12.19
C THR A 27 16.99 -4.34 -11.46
N GLY A 28 16.25 -3.37 -11.96
CA GLY A 28 14.89 -3.02 -11.56
C GLY A 28 14.06 -2.70 -12.79
N HIS A 29 12.75 -2.88 -12.68
CA HIS A 29 11.78 -2.51 -13.71
C HIS A 29 10.55 -1.94 -13.04
N ALA A 30 9.85 -1.05 -13.72
CA ALA A 30 8.62 -0.46 -13.23
C ALA A 30 7.62 -0.30 -14.37
N SER A 31 6.34 -0.29 -14.00
CA SER A 31 5.24 -0.07 -14.93
C SER A 31 4.23 0.91 -14.34
N MET A 32 3.66 1.73 -15.22
CA MET A 32 2.50 2.57 -14.90
C MET A 32 1.31 2.03 -15.67
N ILE A 33 0.20 1.86 -14.97
CA ILE A 33 -1.04 1.32 -15.53
C ILE A 33 -2.14 2.35 -15.29
N GLY A 34 -2.87 2.71 -16.35
CA GLY A 34 -4.02 3.60 -16.24
C GLY A 34 -5.14 2.92 -15.45
N THR A 35 -5.58 3.51 -14.33
CA THR A 35 -6.50 2.83 -13.41
C THR A 35 -7.88 2.57 -14.04
N MET A 36 -8.31 3.43 -14.97
CA MET A 36 -9.57 3.27 -15.69
C MET A 36 -9.52 2.19 -16.78
N THR A 37 -8.40 2.07 -17.47
CA THR A 37 -8.30 1.19 -18.65
C THR A 37 -7.67 -0.16 -18.32
N GLY A 38 -6.94 -0.26 -17.21
CA GLY A 38 -6.13 -1.43 -16.87
C GLY A 38 -4.97 -1.66 -17.84
N LYS A 39 -4.64 -0.68 -18.69
CA LYS A 39 -3.58 -0.80 -19.70
C LYS A 39 -2.29 -0.15 -19.20
N VAL A 40 -1.16 -0.73 -19.59
CA VAL A 40 0.16 -0.11 -19.40
C VAL A 40 0.20 1.19 -20.19
N ILE A 41 0.50 2.29 -19.51
CA ILE A 41 0.64 3.62 -20.09
C ILE A 41 2.11 4.04 -20.22
N ASP A 42 2.99 3.47 -19.40
CA ASP A 42 4.43 3.62 -19.53
C ASP A 42 5.17 2.46 -18.84
N PHE A 43 6.42 2.21 -19.21
CA PHE A 43 7.32 1.28 -18.55
C PHE A 43 8.74 1.84 -18.50
N SER A 44 9.50 1.50 -17.46
CA SER A 44 10.91 1.83 -17.39
C SER A 44 11.71 0.72 -16.72
N HIS A 45 13.03 0.71 -16.95
CA HIS A 45 13.94 -0.22 -16.31
C HIS A 45 15.27 0.44 -15.97
N ARG A 46 15.94 -0.12 -14.95
CA ARG A 46 17.28 0.25 -14.53
C ARG A 46 18.17 -0.98 -14.49
N SER A 47 19.36 -0.87 -15.07
CA SER A 47 20.37 -1.93 -15.00
C SER A 47 21.76 -1.35 -14.78
N ARG A 48 22.49 -1.95 -13.82
CA ARG A 48 23.92 -1.70 -13.60
C ARG A 48 24.82 -2.48 -14.55
N ASN A 49 24.25 -3.48 -15.22
CA ASN A 49 24.99 -4.50 -15.94
C ASN A 49 24.53 -4.54 -17.40
N CYS A 50 25.48 -4.78 -18.29
CA CYS A 50 25.22 -5.07 -19.68
C CYS A 50 26.16 -6.19 -20.11
N ARG A 51 25.61 -7.26 -20.70
CA ARG A 51 26.37 -8.46 -21.05
C ARG A 51 27.50 -8.16 -22.04
N VAL A 52 27.25 -7.28 -23.02
CA VAL A 52 28.25 -6.88 -24.02
C VAL A 52 29.39 -6.11 -23.34
N CYS A 53 29.07 -5.14 -22.49
CA CYS A 53 30.05 -4.40 -21.70
C CYS A 53 30.89 -5.34 -20.82
N GLU A 54 30.26 -6.22 -20.05
CA GLU A 54 30.93 -7.15 -19.14
C GLU A 54 31.88 -8.10 -19.89
N TYR A 55 31.45 -8.59 -21.06
CA TYR A 55 32.23 -9.51 -21.87
C TYR A 55 33.56 -8.91 -22.33
N HIS A 56 33.56 -7.67 -22.83
CA HIS A 56 34.76 -6.99 -23.32
C HIS A 56 35.60 -6.39 -22.18
N MET A 57 34.97 -5.81 -21.16
CA MET A 57 35.68 -5.30 -19.98
C MET A 57 36.44 -6.40 -19.24
N GLY A 58 35.86 -7.60 -19.11
CA GLY A 58 36.54 -8.75 -18.50
C GLY A 58 37.78 -9.21 -19.28
N ARG A 59 37.86 -8.92 -20.58
CA ARG A 59 39.00 -9.21 -21.46
C ARG A 59 39.95 -8.04 -21.65
N LYS A 60 39.66 -6.88 -21.07
CA LYS A 60 40.39 -5.62 -21.28
C LYS A 60 40.38 -5.18 -22.76
N GLU A 61 39.30 -5.48 -23.47
CA GLU A 61 39.09 -5.08 -24.86
C GLU A 61 38.24 -3.80 -24.94
N THR A 62 38.31 -3.11 -26.07
CA THR A 62 37.41 -1.98 -26.37
C THR A 62 35.99 -2.51 -26.58
N VAL A 63 35.01 -1.91 -25.88
CA VAL A 63 33.59 -2.27 -26.03
C VAL A 63 33.09 -1.73 -27.38
N PRO A 64 32.51 -2.57 -28.26
CA PRO A 64 31.93 -2.10 -29.52
C PRO A 64 30.66 -1.28 -29.28
N SER A 65 30.29 -0.45 -30.26
CA SER A 65 29.00 0.24 -30.26
C SER A 65 27.85 -0.77 -30.26
N HIS A 66 26.91 -0.62 -29.33
CA HIS A 66 25.75 -1.49 -29.16
C HIS A 66 24.63 -0.76 -28.40
N ASP A 67 23.44 -1.35 -28.41
CA ASP A 67 22.33 -0.92 -27.55
C ASP A 67 22.60 -1.34 -26.10
N CYS A 68 23.19 -0.42 -25.34
CA CYS A 68 23.68 -0.70 -24.00
C CYS A 68 22.55 -0.65 -22.98
N SER A 69 22.24 -1.79 -22.37
CA SER A 69 21.25 -1.87 -21.30
C SER A 69 21.71 -1.22 -19.98
N LYS A 70 22.99 -0.85 -19.84
CA LYS A 70 23.54 -0.27 -18.61
C LYS A 70 23.19 1.22 -18.53
N ASN A 71 22.22 1.55 -17.70
CA ASN A 71 21.70 2.91 -17.53
C ASN A 71 21.60 3.35 -16.06
N TRP A 72 22.11 2.57 -15.10
CA TRP A 72 22.02 2.88 -13.67
C TRP A 72 23.36 2.73 -12.95
N GLN A 73 23.70 3.72 -12.12
CA GLN A 73 24.91 3.71 -11.29
C GLN A 73 24.61 3.88 -9.79
N GLY A 74 23.35 4.17 -9.43
CA GLY A 74 22.93 4.39 -8.04
C GLY A 74 22.63 3.11 -7.26
N THR A 75 22.05 3.28 -6.07
CA THR A 75 21.61 2.18 -5.20
C THR A 75 20.34 1.50 -5.75
N SER A 76 20.03 0.28 -5.29
CA SER A 76 18.90 -0.48 -5.84
C SER A 76 17.57 0.14 -5.40
N LYS A 77 17.54 0.67 -4.17
CA LYS A 77 16.44 1.49 -3.64
C LYS A 77 16.22 2.78 -4.46
N GLY A 78 17.27 3.33 -5.07
CA GLY A 78 17.14 4.53 -5.88
C GLY A 78 16.54 4.29 -7.27
N MET A 79 16.40 3.04 -7.72
CA MET A 79 15.87 2.71 -9.05
C MET A 79 14.38 3.04 -9.16
N GLU A 80 13.58 2.64 -8.18
CA GLU A 80 12.14 2.90 -8.17
C GLU A 80 11.80 4.40 -8.28
N PRO A 81 12.31 5.28 -7.39
CA PRO A 81 11.95 6.70 -7.44
C PRO A 81 12.49 7.40 -8.69
N ASP A 82 13.57 6.87 -9.30
CA ASP A 82 14.13 7.37 -10.55
C ASP A 82 13.28 6.97 -11.77
N MET A 83 12.84 5.70 -11.85
CA MET A 83 11.91 5.23 -12.87
C MET A 83 10.56 5.93 -12.79
N ALA A 84 10.01 6.09 -11.58
CA ALA A 84 8.76 6.84 -11.38
C ALA A 84 8.84 8.26 -11.94
N LEU A 85 9.97 8.95 -11.70
CA LEU A 85 10.18 10.31 -12.17
C LEU A 85 10.30 10.37 -13.69
N GLU A 86 11.12 9.51 -14.30
CA GLU A 86 11.24 9.39 -15.76
C GLU A 86 9.88 9.16 -16.42
N MET A 87 9.12 8.18 -15.93
CA MET A 87 7.82 7.83 -16.50
C MET A 87 6.79 8.95 -16.36
N THR A 88 6.84 9.69 -15.25
CA THR A 88 5.95 10.86 -15.05
C THR A 88 6.30 12.00 -16.03
N HIS A 89 7.59 12.25 -16.26
CA HIS A 89 8.05 13.21 -17.27
C HIS A 89 7.63 12.77 -18.68
N ASN A 90 7.88 11.51 -19.05
CA ASN A 90 7.48 10.97 -20.35
C ASN A 90 5.98 11.16 -20.63
N LEU A 91 5.13 10.86 -19.66
CA LEU A 91 3.68 11.03 -19.79
C LEU A 91 3.30 12.51 -19.93
N ASN A 92 3.93 13.39 -19.17
CA ASN A 92 3.71 14.84 -19.26
C ASN A 92 4.13 15.40 -20.63
N ASP A 93 5.31 15.03 -21.12
CA ASP A 93 5.87 15.49 -22.40
C ASP A 93 5.05 15.00 -23.59
N ASN A 94 4.41 13.83 -23.47
CA ASN A 94 3.48 13.30 -24.46
C ASN A 94 2.04 13.84 -24.31
N GLY A 95 1.81 14.85 -23.47
CA GLY A 95 0.51 15.50 -23.31
C GLY A 95 -0.52 14.70 -22.49
N CYS A 96 -0.06 13.73 -21.70
CA CYS A 96 -0.88 12.87 -20.84
C CYS A 96 -0.49 13.01 -19.36
N PRO A 97 -0.56 14.22 -18.76
CA PRO A 97 -0.13 14.42 -17.37
C PRO A 97 -1.00 13.63 -16.40
N ILE A 98 -0.35 12.85 -15.53
CA ILE A 98 -1.03 12.16 -14.44
C ILE A 98 -1.31 13.13 -13.29
N GLN A 99 -2.49 13.04 -12.71
CA GLN A 99 -2.89 13.86 -11.57
C GLN A 99 -2.96 13.08 -10.27
N VAL A 100 -3.20 11.77 -10.35
CA VAL A 100 -3.25 10.88 -9.20
C VAL A 100 -2.37 9.67 -9.48
N LEU A 101 -1.42 9.42 -8.58
CA LEU A 101 -0.56 8.24 -8.59
C LEU A 101 -0.91 7.34 -7.41
N HIS A 102 -1.31 6.10 -7.71
CA HIS A 102 -1.50 5.03 -6.74
C HIS A 102 -0.19 4.25 -6.65
N ALA A 103 0.52 4.33 -5.53
CA ALA A 103 1.83 3.70 -5.37
C ALA A 103 2.02 3.24 -3.92
N ASP A 104 3.02 2.39 -3.71
CA ASP A 104 3.42 1.92 -2.39
C ASP A 104 3.81 3.07 -1.47
N ASN A 105 3.75 2.80 -0.16
CA ASN A 105 4.10 3.79 0.87
C ASN A 105 5.63 3.96 1.02
N ASP A 106 6.35 4.11 -0.09
CA ASP A 106 7.72 4.60 -0.08
C ASP A 106 7.71 6.14 -0.08
N SER A 107 8.22 6.70 1.01
CA SER A 107 8.36 8.15 1.18
C SER A 107 9.36 8.74 0.19
N THR A 108 10.32 7.95 -0.30
CA THR A 108 11.37 8.44 -1.20
C THR A 108 10.85 8.72 -2.61
N THR A 109 10.07 7.79 -3.19
CA THR A 109 9.37 7.98 -4.48
C THR A 109 8.46 9.20 -4.46
N THR A 110 7.67 9.31 -3.40
CA THR A 110 6.75 10.43 -3.20
C THR A 110 7.49 11.77 -3.11
N ALA A 111 8.56 11.83 -2.31
CA ALA A 111 9.33 13.06 -2.12
C ALA A 111 9.99 13.53 -3.41
N ARG A 112 10.55 12.62 -4.22
CA ARG A 112 11.18 13.00 -5.51
C ARG A 112 10.16 13.51 -6.51
N LEU A 113 9.04 12.82 -6.67
CA LEU A 113 7.97 13.26 -7.58
C LEU A 113 7.43 14.65 -7.22
N LYS A 114 7.29 14.96 -5.93
CA LYS A 114 6.78 16.25 -5.47
C LYS A 114 7.70 17.44 -5.74
N VAL A 115 8.98 17.22 -6.04
CA VAL A 115 9.90 18.30 -6.44
C VAL A 115 9.45 18.91 -7.78
N ASP A 116 9.15 18.05 -8.74
CA ASP A 116 8.81 18.45 -10.12
C ASP A 116 7.29 18.56 -10.32
N PHE A 117 6.52 17.67 -9.69
CA PHE A 117 5.07 17.55 -9.86
C PHE A 117 4.33 17.88 -8.55
N LYS A 118 4.35 19.15 -8.15
CA LYS A 118 3.76 19.60 -6.88
C LYS A 118 2.27 19.28 -6.74
N GLU A 119 1.54 19.35 -7.85
CA GLU A 119 0.10 19.11 -7.92
C GLU A 119 -0.27 17.61 -7.95
N LEU A 120 0.69 16.71 -8.21
CA LEU A 120 0.46 15.27 -8.26
C LEU A 120 -0.03 14.76 -6.91
N GLN A 121 -1.22 14.16 -6.87
CA GLN A 121 -1.74 13.54 -5.66
C GLN A 121 -1.27 12.10 -5.57
N LYS A 122 -0.68 11.72 -4.44
CA LYS A 122 -0.43 10.31 -4.15
C LYS A 122 -1.60 9.74 -3.37
N LYS A 123 -2.09 8.58 -3.79
CA LYS A 123 -2.99 7.73 -3.00
C LYS A 123 -2.23 6.47 -2.59
N ASP A 124 -2.27 6.15 -1.31
CA ASP A 124 -1.65 4.93 -0.80
C ASP A 124 -2.51 3.71 -1.16
N ASP A 125 -1.86 2.62 -1.52
CA ASP A 125 -2.54 1.35 -1.78
C ASP A 125 -3.22 0.79 -0.52
N GLN A 126 -4.53 0.56 -0.61
CA GLN A 126 -5.34 -0.04 0.46
C GLN A 126 -4.83 -1.42 0.87
N ASN A 127 -4.23 -2.19 -0.06
CA ASN A 127 -3.67 -3.50 0.27
C ASN A 127 -2.48 -3.36 1.21
N HIS A 128 -1.67 -2.32 1.05
CA HIS A 128 -0.55 -2.04 1.94
C HIS A 128 -1.02 -1.64 3.34
N ILE A 129 -2.05 -0.80 3.44
CA ILE A 129 -2.69 -0.46 4.72
C ILE A 129 -3.22 -1.73 5.39
N LYS A 130 -3.96 -2.57 4.66
CA LYS A 130 -4.51 -3.83 5.14
C LYS A 130 -3.42 -4.78 5.64
N LYS A 131 -2.35 -4.98 4.87
CA LYS A 131 -1.20 -5.83 5.25
C LYS A 131 -0.50 -5.29 6.50
N GLY A 132 -0.23 -3.98 6.56
CA GLY A 132 0.42 -3.34 7.70
C GLY A 132 -0.41 -3.45 8.98
N PHE A 133 -1.73 -3.22 8.87
CA PHE A 133 -2.66 -3.38 9.99
C PHE A 133 -2.75 -4.84 10.45
N SER A 134 -2.92 -5.78 9.51
CA SER A 134 -2.97 -7.21 9.82
C SER A 134 -1.70 -7.69 10.51
N LYS A 135 -0.51 -7.25 10.07
CA LYS A 135 0.77 -7.57 10.70
C LYS A 135 0.81 -7.13 12.17
N LYS A 136 0.39 -5.88 12.45
CA LYS A 136 0.31 -5.36 13.83
C LYS A 136 -0.62 -6.20 14.71
N LEU A 137 -1.78 -6.62 14.18
CA LEU A 137 -2.71 -7.50 14.90
C LEU A 137 -2.12 -8.88 15.20
N TYR A 138 -1.41 -9.47 14.24
CA TYR A 138 -0.71 -10.74 14.45
C TYR A 138 0.44 -10.60 15.47
N ASP A 139 1.15 -9.48 15.50
CA ASP A 139 2.15 -9.21 16.54
C ASP A 139 1.50 -9.07 17.92
N LEU A 140 0.37 -8.38 18.04
CA LEU A 140 -0.41 -8.30 19.28
C LEU A 140 -0.94 -9.67 19.72
N SER A 141 -1.28 -10.56 18.79
CA SER A 141 -1.78 -11.91 19.10
C SER A 141 -0.77 -12.77 19.87
N LYS A 142 0.52 -12.42 19.81
CA LYS A 142 1.58 -13.07 20.60
C LYS A 142 1.36 -12.83 22.11
N THR A 143 0.87 -11.64 22.46
CA THR A 143 0.59 -11.23 23.84
C THR A 143 -0.85 -11.52 24.24
N PHE A 144 -1.82 -11.28 23.36
CA PHE A 144 -3.25 -11.36 23.68
C PHE A 144 -3.90 -12.60 23.06
N LYS A 145 -4.27 -13.57 23.92
CA LYS A 145 -4.86 -14.85 23.50
C LYS A 145 -6.19 -14.69 22.75
N GLU A 146 -6.98 -13.66 23.06
CA GLU A 146 -8.27 -13.40 22.40
C GLU A 146 -8.12 -13.18 20.87
N LEU A 147 -6.97 -12.68 20.42
CA LEU A 147 -6.68 -12.48 18.99
C LEU A 147 -6.19 -13.74 18.27
N LYS A 148 -5.85 -14.82 19.00
CA LYS A 148 -5.33 -16.05 18.40
C LYS A 148 -6.41 -16.89 17.72
N HIS A 149 -7.68 -16.61 18.00
CA HIS A 149 -8.77 -17.33 17.34
C HIS A 149 -8.76 -17.01 15.83
N PRO A 150 -8.79 -18.02 14.93
CA PRO A 150 -8.50 -17.83 13.50
C PRO A 150 -9.36 -16.77 12.80
N GLU A 151 -10.60 -16.58 13.26
CA GLU A 151 -11.57 -15.68 12.64
C GLU A 151 -11.48 -14.23 13.14
N VAL A 152 -10.84 -13.99 14.29
CA VAL A 152 -10.86 -12.68 14.95
C VAL A 152 -10.06 -11.65 14.16
N ILE A 153 -8.81 -11.93 13.83
CA ILE A 153 -7.98 -10.98 13.06
C ILE A 153 -8.58 -10.68 11.68
N PRO A 154 -9.01 -11.68 10.87
CA PRO A 154 -9.71 -11.42 9.61
C PRO A 154 -10.97 -10.56 9.76
N TYR A 155 -11.76 -10.79 10.82
CA TYR A 155 -12.94 -9.99 11.13
C TYR A 155 -12.57 -8.54 11.46
N LEU A 156 -11.62 -8.32 12.36
CA LEU A 156 -11.15 -6.99 12.73
C LEU A 156 -10.64 -6.23 11.50
N VAL A 157 -9.75 -6.85 10.71
CA VAL A 157 -9.23 -6.25 9.47
C VAL A 157 -10.39 -5.83 8.56
N ARG A 158 -11.40 -6.68 8.37
CA ARG A 158 -12.57 -6.37 7.54
C ARG A 158 -13.34 -5.15 8.06
N CYS A 159 -13.67 -5.12 9.35
CA CYS A 159 -14.40 -4.01 9.97
C CYS A 159 -13.67 -2.67 9.81
N PHE A 160 -12.37 -2.63 10.13
CA PHE A 160 -11.57 -1.41 10.00
C PHE A 160 -11.42 -0.97 8.54
N MET A 161 -11.23 -1.89 7.59
CA MET A 161 -11.14 -1.53 6.18
C MET A 161 -12.47 -0.99 5.63
N TYR A 162 -13.62 -1.50 6.08
CA TYR A 162 -14.92 -0.91 5.73
C TYR A 162 -15.08 0.50 6.28
N ALA A 163 -14.72 0.74 7.54
CA ALA A 163 -14.75 2.08 8.12
C ALA A 163 -13.87 3.07 7.35
N ILE A 164 -12.66 2.67 6.92
CA ILE A 164 -11.81 3.52 6.06
C ILE A 164 -12.53 3.82 4.75
N LYS A 165 -13.10 2.80 4.09
CA LYS A 165 -13.74 2.95 2.79
C LYS A 165 -14.95 3.90 2.83
N GLU A 166 -15.75 3.83 3.88
CA GLU A 166 -16.96 4.64 4.04
C GLU A 166 -16.67 6.09 4.47
N ASN A 167 -15.51 6.34 5.10
CA ASN A 167 -15.16 7.64 5.69
C ASN A 167 -13.88 8.24 5.06
N ASN A 168 -13.57 7.88 3.82
CA ASN A 168 -12.29 8.24 3.16
C ASN A 168 -12.16 9.73 2.80
N ASP A 169 -13.19 10.53 3.10
CA ASP A 169 -13.29 11.96 2.87
C ASP A 169 -12.64 12.78 3.99
N SER A 170 -12.60 12.26 5.22
CA SER A 170 -12.13 12.99 6.40
C SER A 170 -11.40 12.09 7.40
N SER A 171 -10.19 12.51 7.80
CA SER A 171 -9.41 11.81 8.83
C SER A 171 -10.13 11.80 10.18
N GLU A 172 -10.96 12.81 10.47
CA GLU A 172 -11.74 12.88 11.71
C GLU A 172 -12.91 11.90 11.69
N ASN A 173 -13.56 11.74 10.53
CA ASN A 173 -14.61 10.73 10.35
C ASN A 173 -14.04 9.31 10.52
N ILE A 174 -12.85 9.03 9.99
CA ILE A 174 -12.15 7.75 10.18
C ILE A 174 -11.89 7.49 11.68
N LYS A 175 -11.38 8.47 12.42
CA LYS A 175 -11.13 8.33 13.87
C LYS A 175 -12.41 8.04 14.64
N SER A 176 -13.48 8.77 14.35
CA SER A 176 -14.78 8.55 14.98
C SER A 176 -15.32 7.15 14.68
N ALA A 177 -15.27 6.73 13.41
CA ALA A 177 -15.67 5.39 12.99
C ALA A 177 -14.86 4.29 13.69
N PHE A 178 -13.55 4.49 13.85
CA PHE A 178 -12.68 3.56 14.57
C PHE A 178 -13.00 3.49 16.05
N SER A 179 -13.19 4.64 16.72
CA SER A 179 -13.58 4.70 18.14
C SER A 179 -14.88 3.92 18.38
N ARG A 180 -15.88 4.17 17.53
CA ARG A 180 -17.17 3.44 17.55
C ARG A 180 -16.99 1.94 17.33
N LEU A 181 -16.18 1.54 16.35
CA LEU A 181 -15.88 0.12 16.10
C LEU A 181 -15.19 -0.55 17.29
N VAL A 182 -14.23 0.13 17.92
CA VAL A 182 -13.53 -0.37 19.10
C VAL A 182 -14.52 -0.55 20.25
N GLN A 183 -15.35 0.45 20.56
CA GLN A 183 -16.39 0.31 21.58
C GLN A 183 -17.28 -0.90 21.29
N HIS A 184 -17.78 -1.01 20.05
CA HIS A 184 -18.61 -2.12 19.61
C HIS A 184 -17.92 -3.46 19.82
N ILE A 185 -16.69 -3.67 19.34
CA ILE A 185 -15.97 -4.96 19.44
C ILE A 185 -15.77 -5.38 20.92
N PHE A 186 -15.69 -4.42 21.83
CA PHE A 186 -15.57 -4.63 23.28
C PHE A 186 -16.93 -4.65 24.02
N GLY A 187 -18.05 -4.73 23.29
CA GLY A 187 -19.39 -4.89 23.86
C GLY A 187 -20.07 -3.59 24.28
N ASP A 188 -19.47 -2.44 23.99
CA ASP A 188 -20.07 -1.13 24.22
C ASP A 188 -20.78 -0.64 22.95
N HIS A 189 -22.11 -0.72 22.96
CA HIS A 189 -22.96 -0.35 21.83
C HIS A 189 -23.52 1.08 21.94
N THR A 190 -23.07 1.89 22.91
CA THR A 190 -23.61 3.25 23.14
C THR A 190 -23.48 4.15 21.92
N SER A 191 -22.34 4.09 21.23
CA SER A 191 -22.09 4.88 20.00
C SER A 191 -22.62 4.24 18.71
N CYS A 192 -23.33 3.11 18.79
CA CYS A 192 -23.86 2.40 17.62
C CYS A 192 -25.26 2.87 17.21
N THR A 193 -25.68 4.09 17.59
CA THR A 193 -27.02 4.62 17.30
C THR A 193 -27.36 4.62 15.82
N ASP A 194 -26.43 5.11 15.02
CA ASP A 194 -26.63 5.33 13.58
C ASP A 194 -25.80 4.33 12.76
N ALA A 195 -25.48 3.19 13.35
CA ALA A 195 -24.69 2.13 12.75
C ALA A 195 -25.62 1.01 12.26
N GLU A 196 -26.02 1.04 10.99
CA GLU A 196 -26.91 0.03 10.38
C GLU A 196 -26.34 -1.40 10.48
N TRP A 197 -25.01 -1.53 10.47
CA TRP A 197 -24.32 -2.80 10.60
C TRP A 197 -24.38 -3.40 12.03
N CYS A 198 -24.76 -2.60 13.03
CA CYS A 198 -24.86 -3.04 14.42
C CYS A 198 -26.29 -3.49 14.75
N THR A 199 -26.55 -4.79 14.65
CA THR A 199 -27.87 -5.37 14.93
C THR A 199 -28.19 -5.54 16.42
N TYR A 200 -27.30 -5.12 17.34
CA TYR A 200 -27.51 -5.23 18.78
C TYR A 200 -28.81 -4.59 19.24
N LYS A 201 -29.15 -3.41 18.70
CA LYS A 201 -30.37 -2.68 19.07
C LYS A 201 -31.65 -3.40 18.66
N ASN A 202 -31.58 -4.27 17.65
CA ASN A 202 -32.75 -4.99 17.15
C ASN A 202 -33.10 -6.19 18.05
N ASP A 203 -32.09 -6.83 18.65
CA ASP A 203 -32.26 -7.96 19.57
C ASP A 203 -31.06 -8.07 20.54
N PRO A 204 -31.06 -7.30 21.64
CA PRO A 204 -29.95 -7.31 22.59
C PRO A 204 -29.71 -8.65 23.28
N GLU A 205 -30.77 -9.42 23.53
CA GLU A 205 -30.71 -10.67 24.30
C GLU A 205 -30.04 -11.80 23.48
N ASN A 206 -30.37 -11.88 22.19
CA ASN A 206 -29.81 -12.89 21.29
C ASN A 206 -28.63 -12.38 20.45
N TYR A 207 -28.19 -11.13 20.65
CA TYR A 207 -27.05 -10.59 19.92
C TYR A 207 -25.80 -11.43 20.15
N ARG A 208 -25.18 -11.87 19.06
CA ARG A 208 -23.92 -12.63 19.07
C ARG A 208 -23.00 -12.15 17.96
N TYR A 209 -21.72 -12.04 18.29
CA TYR A 209 -20.68 -11.71 17.33
C TYR A 209 -20.37 -12.92 16.44
N LYS A 210 -20.68 -12.84 15.15
CA LYS A 210 -20.49 -13.97 14.22
C LYS A 210 -19.05 -14.49 14.12
N SER A 211 -18.06 -13.61 14.31
CA SER A 211 -16.64 -13.93 14.09
C SER A 211 -15.76 -13.72 15.32
N LEU A 212 -16.38 -13.47 16.49
CA LEU A 212 -15.67 -13.46 17.76
C LEU A 212 -15.92 -14.76 18.54
N PRO A 213 -14.98 -15.19 19.40
CA PRO A 213 -15.07 -16.47 20.08
C PRO A 213 -16.33 -16.58 20.94
N ASN A 214 -17.05 -17.70 20.82
CA ASN A 214 -18.28 -17.98 21.56
C ASN A 214 -19.40 -16.94 21.36
N GLY A 215 -19.34 -16.14 20.28
CA GLY A 215 -20.31 -15.09 20.03
C GLY A 215 -20.23 -13.90 21.01
N LYS A 216 -19.14 -13.78 21.76
CA LYS A 216 -18.95 -12.77 22.83
C LYS A 216 -18.00 -11.65 22.37
N SER A 217 -18.15 -10.48 22.98
CA SER A 217 -17.23 -9.36 22.77
C SER A 217 -15.82 -9.69 23.30
N LEU A 218 -14.83 -8.93 22.84
CA LEU A 218 -13.50 -8.94 23.45
C LEU A 218 -13.58 -8.30 24.84
N SER A 219 -12.77 -8.77 25.79
CA SER A 219 -12.88 -8.38 27.20
C SER A 219 -11.58 -7.87 27.81
N ASN A 220 -10.46 -7.98 27.11
CA ASN A 220 -9.17 -7.59 27.65
C ASN A 220 -8.95 -6.06 27.61
N ASP A 221 -9.01 -5.39 28.77
CA ASP A 221 -8.81 -3.93 28.88
C ASP A 221 -7.44 -3.46 28.39
N ALA A 222 -6.38 -4.24 28.61
CA ALA A 222 -5.05 -3.89 28.14
C ALA A 222 -4.97 -3.93 26.61
N LEU A 223 -5.72 -4.83 25.96
CA LEU A 223 -5.89 -4.84 24.51
C LEU A 223 -6.73 -3.65 24.05
N LYS A 224 -7.85 -3.33 24.73
CA LYS A 224 -8.70 -2.16 24.41
C LYS A 224 -7.89 -0.86 24.38
N LYS A 225 -7.02 -0.65 25.38
CA LYS A 225 -6.12 0.51 25.46
C LYS A 225 -5.15 0.61 24.28
N ARG A 226 -4.75 -0.50 23.64
CA ARG A 226 -3.86 -0.48 22.47
C ARG A 226 -4.53 0.03 21.19
N TYR A 227 -5.87 0.08 21.14
CA TYR A 227 -6.62 0.63 20.02
C TYR A 227 -7.03 2.10 20.20
N LEU A 228 -6.91 2.62 21.43
CA LEU A 228 -7.30 3.99 21.80
C LEU A 228 -6.09 4.95 21.91
N LEU A 229 -4.89 4.45 21.61
CA LEU A 229 -3.61 5.18 21.54
C LEU A 229 -3.10 5.19 20.10
#